data_AF-X1L1C4-F1
#
_entry.id   AF-X1L1C4-F1
#
_cell.length_a   1.000
_cell.length_b   1.000
_cell.length_c   1.000
_cell.angle_alpha   90.00
_cell.angle_beta   90.00
_cell.angle_gamma   90.00
#
_symmetry.space_group_name_H-M   'P 1'
#
loop_
_entity.id
_entity.type
_entity.pdbx_description
1 polymer ?
#
loop_
_entity_poly.entity_id
_entity_poly.type
_entity_poly.pdbx_seq_one_letter_code
_entity_poly.pdbx_strand_id
1 'polypeptide(L)'
;MKRLRRLLEPIAERLQGVPGVQLEMSEFLPGGFPIIIVKVDRLKLGRSAKEVLQELKDGNPPIYVFDKAVAFTDEFIISSCSLNEEQANIV
;
A
#
# COMPACT_ATOMS: atom_id res chain seq x y z
N MET A 1 -10.31 2.46 15.06
CA MET A 1 -8.92 1.96 14.94
C MET A 1 -8.85 0.48 14.57
N LYS A 2 -9.25 -0.47 15.43
CA LYS A 2 -9.15 -1.93 15.13
C LYS A 2 -9.80 -2.36 13.79
N ARG A 3 -10.97 -1.83 13.44
CA ARG A 3 -11.67 -2.17 12.18
C ARG A 3 -10.92 -1.68 10.93
N LEU A 4 -10.37 -0.46 10.97
CA LEU A 4 -9.62 0.12 9.85
C LEU A 4 -8.29 -0.60 9.61
N ARG A 5 -7.64 -1.07 10.69
CA ARG A 5 -6.44 -1.90 10.59
C ARG A 5 -6.72 -3.24 9.89
N ARG A 6 -7.89 -3.85 10.15
CA ARG A 6 -8.32 -5.09 9.47
C ARG A 6 -8.53 -4.94 7.97
N LEU A 7 -8.82 -3.73 7.46
CA LEU A 7 -8.89 -3.48 6.01
C LEU A 7 -7.51 -3.58 5.34
N LEU A 8 -6.45 -3.40 6.10
CA LEU A 8 -5.07 -3.44 5.61
C LEU A 8 -4.43 -4.82 5.74
N GLU A 9 -4.94 -5.69 6.62
CA GLU A 9 -4.38 -7.02 6.87
C GLU A 9 -4.33 -7.90 5.60
N PRO A 10 -5.41 -8.08 4.82
CA PRO A 10 -5.36 -8.92 3.63
C PRO A 10 -4.38 -8.40 2.56
N ILE A 11 -4.31 -7.07 2.43
CA ILE A 11 -3.39 -6.39 1.50
C ILE A 11 -1.95 -6.62 1.94
N ALA A 12 -1.67 -6.50 3.25
CA ALA A 12 -0.34 -6.74 3.79
C ALA A 12 0.10 -8.19 3.60
N GLU A 13 -0.78 -9.17 3.86
CA GLU A 13 -0.48 -10.59 3.68
C GLU A 13 -0.11 -10.92 2.23
N ARG A 14 -0.86 -10.39 1.25
CA ARG A 14 -0.60 -10.66 -0.17
C ARG A 14 0.66 -9.97 -0.67
N LEU A 15 0.93 -8.74 -0.23
CA LEU A 15 2.13 -8.01 -0.61
C LEU A 15 3.40 -8.57 0.05
N GLN A 16 3.31 -9.22 1.22
CA GLN A 16 4.46 -9.76 1.94
C GLN A 16 5.16 -10.90 1.18
N GLY A 17 4.43 -11.56 0.26
CA GLY A 17 4.97 -12.61 -0.61
C GLY A 17 5.64 -12.10 -1.89
N VAL A 18 5.58 -10.80 -2.18
CA VAL A 18 6.08 -10.25 -3.45
C VAL A 18 7.59 -9.99 -3.37
N PRO A 19 8.42 -10.62 -4.23
CA PRO A 19 9.87 -10.40 -4.22
C PRO A 19 10.22 -8.92 -4.46
N GLY A 20 11.05 -8.37 -3.59
CA GLY A 20 11.44 -6.96 -3.67
C GLY A 20 10.42 -5.99 -3.06
N VAL A 21 9.37 -6.46 -2.39
CA VAL A 21 8.45 -5.62 -1.62
C VAL A 21 8.74 -5.74 -0.13
N GLN A 22 8.81 -4.60 0.55
CA GLN A 22 8.85 -4.53 2.01
C GLN A 22 7.68 -3.70 2.51
N LEU A 23 7.14 -4.09 3.66
CA LEU A 23 5.93 -3.49 4.21
C LEU A 23 6.16 -3.05 5.64
N GLU A 24 5.62 -1.88 5.98
CA GLU A 24 5.55 -1.38 7.34
C GLU A 24 4.13 -0.90 7.63
N MET A 25 3.45 -1.52 8.60
CA MET A 25 2.18 -1.02 9.10
C MET A 25 2.42 0.01 10.20
N SER A 26 1.85 1.19 10.03
CA SER A 26 2.00 2.30 10.98
C SER A 26 0.70 3.11 11.06
N GLU A 27 0.75 4.23 11.77
CA GLU A 27 -0.31 5.24 11.78
C GLU A 27 0.23 6.49 11.07
N PHE A 28 -0.60 7.17 10.27
CA PHE A 28 -0.17 8.36 9.53
C PHE A 28 0.38 9.47 10.44
N LEU A 29 -0.21 9.59 11.63
CA LEU A 29 0.22 10.39 12.77
C LEU A 29 -0.05 9.57 14.04
N PRO A 30 0.59 9.86 15.19
CA PRO A 30 0.28 9.19 16.44
C PRO A 30 -1.22 9.27 16.79
N GLY A 31 -1.90 8.13 16.89
CA GLY A 31 -3.35 8.03 17.11
C GLY A 31 -4.21 8.27 15.85
N GLY A 32 -3.58 8.46 14.69
CA GLY A 32 -4.20 8.70 13.40
C GLY A 32 -4.60 7.42 12.66
N PHE A 33 -4.96 7.54 11.38
CA PHE A 33 -5.44 6.39 10.63
C PHE A 33 -4.33 5.37 10.36
N PRO A 34 -4.64 4.06 10.43
CA PRO A 34 -3.73 3.02 10.01
C PRO A 34 -3.33 3.17 8.54
N ILE A 35 -2.05 2.96 8.26
CA ILE A 35 -1.45 2.96 6.93
C ILE A 35 -0.51 1.77 6.73
N ILE A 36 -0.30 1.38 5.48
CA ILE A 36 0.84 0.55 5.06
C ILE A 36 1.79 1.46 4.28
N ILE A 37 3.05 1.48 4.67
CA ILE A 37 4.14 2.00 3.86
C ILE A 37 4.71 0.82 3.08
N VAL A 38 4.64 0.91 1.76
CA VAL A 38 5.18 -0.10 0.85
C VAL A 38 6.48 0.43 0.27
N LYS A 39 7.55 -0.34 0.41
CA LYS A 39 8.86 -0.06 -0.18
C LYS A 39 9.15 -1.08 -1.26
N VAL A 40 9.62 -0.61 -2.41
CA VAL A 40 9.90 -1.40 -3.59
C VAL A 40 11.39 -1.38 -3.89
N ASP A 41 12.00 -2.55 -3.93
CA ASP A 41 13.33 -2.78 -4.48
C ASP A 41 13.17 -3.00 -5.99
N ARG A 42 13.36 -1.92 -6.76
CA ARG A 42 13.20 -1.93 -8.22
C ARG A 42 14.07 -2.98 -8.91
N LEU A 43 15.26 -3.29 -8.38
CA LEU A 43 16.16 -4.26 -8.99
C LEU A 43 15.61 -5.68 -8.86
N LYS A 44 14.87 -5.97 -7.78
CA LYS A 44 14.24 -7.28 -7.57
C LYS A 44 12.85 -7.38 -8.18
N LEU A 45 12.05 -6.33 -8.09
CA LEU A 45 10.68 -6.32 -8.61
C LEU A 45 10.67 -6.11 -10.13
N GLY A 46 11.74 -5.55 -10.71
CA GLY A 46 11.82 -5.17 -12.13
C GLY A 46 10.94 -3.98 -12.49
N ARG A 47 10.29 -3.35 -11.51
CA ARG A 47 9.31 -2.27 -11.66
C ARG A 47 9.50 -1.22 -10.58
N SER A 48 9.25 0.03 -10.92
CA SER A 48 9.28 1.16 -9.98
C SER A 48 8.02 1.20 -9.11
N ALA A 49 8.14 1.82 -7.94
CA ALA A 49 6.97 2.07 -7.07
C ALA A 49 5.87 2.85 -7.80
N LYS A 50 6.25 3.77 -8.70
CA LYS A 50 5.30 4.55 -9.51
C LYS A 50 4.48 3.69 -10.47
N GLU A 51 5.09 2.71 -11.12
CA GLU A 51 4.38 1.79 -12.01
C GLU A 51 3.38 0.92 -11.23
N VAL A 52 3.80 0.40 -10.07
CA VAL A 52 2.93 -0.37 -9.18
C VAL A 52 1.77 0.49 -8.67
N LEU A 53 2.07 1.73 -8.24
CA LEU A 53 1.07 2.69 -7.78
C LEU A 53 0.04 3.02 -8.87
N GLN A 54 0.49 3.17 -10.12
CA GLN A 54 -0.41 3.45 -11.24
C GLN A 54 -1.32 2.25 -11.52
N GLU A 55 -0.82 1.02 -11.49
CA GLU A 55 -1.66 -0.17 -11.65
C GLU A 55 -2.69 -0.34 -10.54
N LEU A 56 -2.33 -0.03 -9.29
CA LEU A 56 -3.28 -0.07 -8.18
C LEU A 56 -4.42 0.94 -8.36
N LYS A 57 -4.13 2.11 -8.95
CA LYS A 57 -5.14 3.12 -9.28
C LYS A 57 -5.99 2.75 -10.48
N ASP A 58 -5.41 2.07 -11.46
CA ASP A 58 -6.09 1.67 -12.70
C ASP A 58 -6.83 0.32 -12.56
N GLY A 59 -6.58 -0.41 -11.47
CA GLY A 59 -7.23 -1.67 -11.14
C GLY A 59 -8.75 -1.52 -10.89
N ASN A 60 -9.44 -2.65 -10.84
CA ASN A 60 -10.87 -2.70 -10.54
C ASN A 60 -11.15 -3.63 -9.35
N PRO A 61 -11.54 -3.08 -8.17
CA PRO A 61 -11.77 -1.67 -7.88
C PRO A 61 -10.46 -0.89 -7.73
N PRO A 62 -10.46 0.41 -8.05
CA PRO A 62 -9.28 1.25 -7.94
C PRO A 62 -8.91 1.42 -6.47
N ILE A 63 -7.63 1.24 -6.14
CA ILE A 63 -7.11 1.48 -4.79
C ILE A 63 -6.43 2.85 -4.79
N TYR A 64 -7.04 3.80 -4.08
CA TYR A 64 -6.43 5.12 -3.94
C TYR A 64 -5.26 5.03 -2.97
N VAL A 65 -4.06 5.33 -3.47
CA VAL A 65 -2.82 5.33 -2.71
C VAL A 65 -2.24 6.73 -2.67
N PHE A 66 -1.70 7.12 -1.52
CA PHE A 66 -1.00 8.39 -1.39
C PHE A 66 0.42 8.23 -1.92
N ASP A 67 0.74 9.03 -2.93
CA ASP A 67 2.12 9.16 -3.38
C ASP A 67 2.89 9.88 -2.28
N LYS A 68 3.82 9.16 -1.64
CA LYS A 68 4.82 9.81 -0.81
C LYS A 68 5.86 10.30 -1.79
N ALA A 69 5.59 11.42 -2.44
CA ALA A 69 6.42 12.02 -3.47
C ALA A 69 7.75 12.51 -2.87
N VAL A 70 8.60 11.60 -2.44
CA VAL A 70 10.01 11.82 -2.25
C VAL A 70 10.62 11.27 -3.53
N ALA A 71 11.04 12.18 -4.41
CA ALA A 71 11.49 11.90 -5.78
C ALA A 71 12.65 10.88 -5.93
N PHE A 72 13.09 10.26 -4.83
CA PHE A 72 14.21 9.34 -4.73
C PHE A 72 13.94 8.09 -3.87
N THR A 73 12.71 7.91 -3.36
CA THR A 73 12.36 6.67 -2.63
C THR A 73 11.30 5.92 -3.42
N ASP A 74 11.59 4.67 -3.79
CA ASP A 74 10.60 3.74 -4.34
C ASP A 74 9.62 3.31 -3.22
N GLU A 75 8.86 4.25 -2.68
CA GLU A 75 7.91 4.03 -1.58
C GLU A 75 6.54 4.63 -1.91
N PHE A 76 5.46 3.98 -1.46
CA PHE A 76 4.11 4.53 -1.51
C PHE A 76 3.29 4.14 -0.28
N ILE A 77 2.18 4.85 -0.04
CA ILE A 77 1.33 4.63 1.13
C ILE A 77 -0.06 4.15 0.72
N ILE A 78 -0.50 3.04 1.33
CA ILE A 78 -1.89 2.59 1.31
C ILE A 78 -2.53 3.02 2.63
N SER A 79 -3.62 3.80 2.56
CA SER A 79 -4.33 4.26 3.75
C SER A 79 -5.57 3.43 3.98
N SER A 80 -5.88 3.11 5.23
CA SER A 80 -7.18 2.50 5.55
C SER A 80 -8.37 3.39 5.21
N CYS A 81 -8.18 4.71 5.09
CA CYS A 81 -9.24 5.63 4.68
C CYS A 81 -9.54 5.60 3.18
N SER A 82 -8.66 5.02 2.36
CA SER A 82 -8.84 4.91 0.92
C SER A 82 -9.37 3.53 0.48
N LEU A 83 -9.77 2.69 1.45
CA LEU A 83 -10.25 1.35 1.24
C LEU A 83 -11.67 1.17 1.80
N ASN A 84 -12.50 0.48 1.03
CA ASN A 84 -13.71 -0.17 1.50
C ASN A 84 -13.49 -1.69 1.67
N GLU A 85 -14.47 -2.40 2.21
CA GLU A 85 -14.36 -3.85 2.48
C GLU A 85 -14.20 -4.68 1.19
N GLU A 86 -14.74 -4.22 0.07
CA GLU A 86 -14.60 -4.90 -1.23
C GLU A 86 -13.17 -4.75 -1.78
N GLN A 87 -12.63 -3.53 -1.76
CA GLN A 87 -11.25 -3.22 -2.14
C GLN A 87 -10.23 -3.97 -1.29
N ALA A 88 -10.45 -4.03 0.03
CA ALA A 88 -9.57 -4.77 0.95
C ALA A 88 -9.47 -6.27 0.62
N ASN A 89 -10.49 -6.85 -0.02
CA ASN A 89 -10.54 -8.27 -0.35
C ASN A 89 -10.01 -8.59 -1.77
N ILE A 90 -9.83 -7.60 -2.63
CA ILE A 90 -9.47 -7.79 -4.05
C ILE A 90 -7.96 -7.69 -4.30
N VAL A 91 -7.23 -6.87 -3.54
CA VAL A 91 -5.78 -6.63 -3.73
C VAL A 91 -4.95 -7.85 -3.39
#